data_AF-A0A6G1GW76-F1
#
_entry.id   AF-A0A6G1GW76-F1
#
_cell.length_a   1.000
_cell.length_b   1.000
_cell.length_c   1.000
_cell.angle_alpha   90.00
_cell.angle_beta   90.00
_cell.angle_gamma   90.00
#
_symmetry.space_group_name_H-M   'P 1'
#
loop_
_entity.id
_entity.type
_entity.pdbx_description
1 polymer ?
#
loop_
_entity_poly.entity_id
_entity_poly.type
_entity_poly.pdbx_seq_one_letter_code
_entity_poly.pdbx_strand_id
1 'polypeptide(L)'
;MRFTPLLFAIGAAAAVLPRDEPAVAAEAMPGSKASARLEDQKPIDGGIKKTIKYNPVKLAPNGMINANIPAPEAPCTDCFVTAVQANLMYQDGSEANVDTGAWLHHIVLSGSPFPGMLWAAGNERPNLRLNTVHKYGFDFPKGMKFGINVDLMSNAMQEKTVTLVLDFEYLPKSNATGYKASYMHWNSIGSPKAKEGVYSFTAANWTSTVSGQLLYAIGHMHDGGTNSRLYINNKEVCRSVMIYNARPHYTVTKENQAKNMEGSEMGGMEGMEGMEGMEHEDAEGETDHGHAAGSASGGEAPPAPAVEWHISDPGLCENFGTIKKGDVMRYEAEYNATKYGLMMHDGEPEALMGNMRVYIGPE
;
A
#
# COMPACT_ATOMS: atom_id res chain seq x y z
N MET A 1 -68.58 30.84 -65.52
CA MET A 1 -68.20 30.56 -64.12
C MET A 1 -66.69 30.33 -64.08
N ARG A 2 -65.92 31.24 -63.50
CA ARG A 2 -64.45 31.16 -63.39
C ARG A 2 -64.11 30.59 -62.01
N PHE A 3 -63.41 29.46 -61.99
CA PHE A 3 -62.86 28.86 -60.77
C PHE A 3 -61.54 29.54 -60.42
N THR A 4 -61.46 30.14 -59.24
CA THR A 4 -60.22 30.67 -58.65
C THR A 4 -59.58 29.56 -57.82
N PRO A 5 -58.30 29.20 -58.02
CA PRO A 5 -57.65 28.20 -57.18
C PRO A 5 -57.20 28.84 -55.86
N LEU A 6 -57.55 28.17 -54.76
CA LEU A 6 -57.12 28.51 -53.41
C LEU A 6 -55.68 27.99 -53.21
N LEU A 7 -54.68 28.87 -53.12
CA LEU A 7 -53.33 28.49 -52.72
C LEU A 7 -53.28 28.27 -51.20
N PHE A 8 -53.01 27.04 -50.78
CA PHE A 8 -52.59 26.74 -49.41
C PHE A 8 -51.10 27.05 -49.25
N ALA A 9 -50.77 28.03 -48.40
CA ALA A 9 -49.40 28.28 -47.97
C ALA A 9 -49.02 27.26 -46.88
N ILE A 10 -48.13 26.32 -47.22
CA ILE A 10 -47.50 25.42 -46.26
C ILE A 10 -46.36 26.20 -45.59
N GLY A 11 -46.59 26.64 -44.34
CA GLY A 11 -45.54 27.21 -43.50
C GLY A 11 -44.59 26.10 -43.03
N ALA A 12 -43.37 26.08 -43.55
CA ALA A 12 -42.31 25.22 -43.04
C ALA A 12 -41.84 25.75 -41.68
N ALA A 13 -42.23 25.07 -40.60
CA ALA A 13 -41.65 25.27 -39.28
C ALA A 13 -40.20 24.75 -39.32
N ALA A 14 -39.22 25.65 -39.30
CA ALA A 14 -37.83 25.29 -39.11
C ALA A 14 -37.67 24.72 -37.68
N ALA A 15 -37.52 23.40 -37.58
CA ALA A 15 -37.13 22.76 -36.33
C ALA A 15 -35.74 23.28 -35.94
N VAL A 16 -35.68 24.06 -34.85
CA VAL A 16 -34.42 24.43 -34.21
C VAL A 16 -33.83 23.13 -33.67
N LEU A 17 -32.83 22.58 -34.36
CA LEU A 17 -32.07 21.45 -33.86
C LEU A 17 -31.44 21.86 -32.52
N PRO A 18 -31.56 21.04 -31.46
CA PRO A 18 -30.90 21.32 -30.19
C PRO A 18 -29.40 21.51 -30.47
N ARG A 19 -28.85 22.64 -30.03
CA ARG A 19 -27.41 22.87 -30.09
C ARG A 19 -26.75 21.76 -29.29
N ASP A 20 -25.79 21.07 -29.89
CA ASP A 20 -24.93 20.11 -29.19
C ASP A 20 -24.31 20.82 -27.99
N GLU A 21 -24.83 20.52 -26.79
CA GLU A 21 -24.18 20.94 -25.56
C GLU A 21 -22.81 20.24 -25.52
N PRO A 22 -21.72 20.97 -25.24
CA PRO A 22 -20.41 20.36 -25.15
C PRO A 22 -20.47 19.25 -24.10
N ALA A 23 -20.09 18.04 -24.49
CA ALA A 23 -20.01 16.92 -23.57
C ALA A 23 -19.18 17.34 -22.36
N VAL A 24 -19.83 17.45 -21.20
CA VAL A 24 -19.14 17.72 -19.94
C VAL A 24 -18.17 16.57 -19.76
N ALA A 25 -16.87 16.86 -19.82
CA ALA A 25 -15.84 15.85 -19.64
C ALA A 25 -16.13 15.12 -18.32
N ALA A 26 -16.39 13.81 -18.41
CA ALA A 26 -16.67 13.01 -17.23
C ALA A 26 -15.50 13.19 -16.25
N GLU A 27 -15.82 13.65 -15.04
CA GLU A 27 -14.81 13.84 -14.00
C GLU A 27 -14.09 12.50 -13.78
N ALA A 28 -12.75 12.52 -13.84
CA ALA A 28 -11.97 11.31 -13.70
C ALA A 28 -12.24 10.69 -12.33
N MET A 29 -12.45 9.37 -12.30
CA MET A 29 -12.73 8.65 -11.06
C MET A 29 -11.61 8.89 -10.01
N PRO A 30 -11.96 9.18 -8.75
CA PRO A 30 -10.98 9.31 -7.67
C PRO A 30 -10.10 8.05 -7.54
N GLY A 31 -8.82 8.23 -7.25
CA GLY A 31 -7.87 7.12 -7.06
C GLY A 31 -7.00 6.78 -8.27
N SER A 32 -6.90 7.64 -9.28
CA SER A 32 -6.06 7.42 -10.47
C SER A 32 -4.65 8.02 -10.39
N LYS A 33 -4.33 8.77 -9.34
CA LYS A 33 -3.06 9.51 -9.21
C LYS A 33 -2.30 9.14 -7.95
N ALA A 34 -0.99 8.97 -8.09
CA ALA A 34 -0.06 8.91 -6.97
C ALA A 34 -0.10 10.23 -6.19
N SER A 35 0.03 10.14 -4.87
CA SER A 35 0.14 11.34 -4.04
C SER A 35 1.56 11.90 -4.05
N ALA A 36 1.72 13.20 -3.90
CA ALA A 36 3.07 13.78 -3.69
C ALA A 36 3.67 13.23 -2.39
N ARG A 37 4.99 13.16 -2.26
CA ARG A 37 5.56 12.77 -0.96
C ARG A 37 5.28 13.84 0.09
N LEU A 38 5.20 13.45 1.36
CA LEU A 38 4.87 14.35 2.47
C LEU A 38 5.98 15.39 2.69
N GLU A 39 7.24 15.01 2.52
CA GLU A 39 8.41 15.87 2.61
C GLU A 39 8.32 17.07 1.66
N ASP A 40 7.77 16.87 0.46
CA ASP A 40 7.61 17.91 -0.58
C ASP A 40 6.41 18.83 -0.36
N GLN A 41 5.50 18.47 0.56
CA GLN A 41 4.28 19.24 0.83
C GLN A 41 4.52 20.29 1.91
N LYS A 42 3.87 21.45 1.78
CA LYS A 42 3.88 22.45 2.86
C LYS A 42 2.89 22.04 3.96
N PRO A 43 3.18 22.33 5.24
CA PRO A 43 2.20 22.14 6.30
C PRO A 43 0.93 22.96 6.06
N ILE A 44 -0.23 22.39 6.43
CA ILE A 44 -1.53 23.06 6.32
C ILE A 44 -1.96 23.55 7.70
N ASP A 45 -2.68 24.68 7.74
CA ASP A 45 -3.25 25.26 8.97
C ASP A 45 -2.23 25.56 10.08
N GLY A 46 -0.97 25.81 9.69
CA GLY A 46 0.13 26.03 10.64
C GLY A 46 0.64 24.74 11.29
N GLY A 47 0.41 23.58 10.65
CA GLY A 47 0.89 22.28 11.08
C GLY A 47 2.41 22.25 11.31
N ILE A 48 2.84 21.44 12.27
CA ILE A 48 4.24 21.23 12.61
C ILE A 48 4.66 19.88 12.01
N LYS A 49 5.74 19.90 11.22
CA LYS A 49 6.37 18.68 10.72
C LYS A 49 7.35 18.12 11.75
N LYS A 50 7.33 16.80 11.93
CA LYS A 50 8.28 16.08 12.77
C LYS A 50 8.65 14.75 12.13
N THR A 51 9.95 14.54 11.95
CA THR A 51 10.52 13.27 11.52
C THR A 51 11.01 12.50 12.73
N ILE A 52 10.62 11.23 12.86
CA ILE A 52 11.09 10.34 13.92
C ILE A 52 11.80 9.16 13.28
N LYS A 53 13.02 8.88 13.73
CA LYS A 53 13.80 7.70 13.34
C LYS A 53 13.75 6.69 14.48
N TYR A 54 13.29 5.48 14.18
CA TYR A 54 13.24 4.40 15.17
C TYR A 54 14.54 3.60 15.16
N ASN A 55 14.73 2.76 16.18
CA ASN A 55 15.96 1.99 16.34
C ASN A 55 16.25 1.15 15.08
N PRO A 56 17.51 1.07 14.64
CA PRO A 56 17.89 0.23 13.52
C PRO A 56 17.51 -1.24 13.75
N VAL A 57 17.12 -1.90 12.67
CA VAL A 57 16.73 -3.32 12.65
C VAL A 57 17.60 -4.06 11.64
N LYS A 58 18.13 -5.21 12.05
CA LYS A 58 18.91 -6.10 11.21
C LYS A 58 17.99 -7.06 10.46
N LEU A 59 18.23 -7.21 9.17
CA LEU A 59 17.54 -8.13 8.27
C LEU A 59 18.53 -9.19 7.83
N ALA A 60 18.20 -10.45 8.06
CA ALA A 60 18.97 -11.57 7.54
C ALA A 60 18.98 -11.57 6.00
N PRO A 61 19.99 -12.20 5.36
CA PRO A 61 19.97 -12.47 3.93
C PRO A 61 18.67 -13.17 3.51
N ASN A 62 18.04 -12.68 2.43
CA ASN A 62 16.75 -13.19 1.92
C ASN A 62 15.64 -13.34 2.99
N GLY A 63 15.75 -12.61 4.09
CA GLY A 63 14.88 -12.77 5.25
C GLY A 63 13.67 -11.84 5.21
N MET A 64 12.60 -12.30 5.85
CA MET A 64 11.49 -11.47 6.30
C MET A 64 11.49 -11.43 7.83
N ILE A 65 11.22 -10.26 8.41
CA ILE A 65 10.95 -10.16 9.84
C ILE A 65 9.62 -9.44 10.07
N ASN A 66 8.89 -9.92 11.07
CA ASN A 66 7.83 -9.16 11.71
C ASN A 66 8.39 -8.59 13.01
N ALA A 67 8.45 -7.26 13.12
CA ALA A 67 8.96 -6.57 14.29
C ALA A 67 7.86 -5.69 14.90
N ASN A 68 7.77 -5.75 16.23
CA ASN A 68 7.06 -4.75 17.01
C ASN A 68 8.09 -3.75 17.55
N ILE A 69 7.92 -2.46 17.26
CA ILE A 69 8.79 -1.42 17.82
C ILE A 69 8.15 -0.98 19.14
N PRO A 70 8.73 -1.34 20.31
CA PRO A 70 8.13 -1.04 21.59
C PRO A 70 8.29 0.43 21.96
N ALA A 71 7.28 0.99 22.62
CA ALA A 71 7.27 2.35 23.17
C ALA A 71 7.78 3.42 22.18
N PRO A 72 7.24 3.48 20.94
CA PRO A 72 7.69 4.45 19.95
C PRO A 72 7.47 5.88 20.47
N GLU A 73 8.43 6.76 20.17
CA GLU A 73 8.25 8.19 20.38
C GLU A 73 7.00 8.67 19.61
N ALA A 74 6.11 9.37 20.32
CA ALA A 74 4.93 9.99 19.72
C ALA A 74 5.29 11.29 18.98
N PRO A 75 4.59 11.62 17.88
CA PRO A 75 4.84 12.87 17.16
C PRO A 75 4.55 14.09 18.03
N CYS A 76 3.54 13.98 18.90
CA CYS A 76 3.09 15.07 19.75
C CYS A 76 2.29 14.55 20.94
N THR A 77 1.88 15.46 21.82
CA THR A 77 0.99 15.21 22.95
C THR A 77 -0.15 16.21 22.88
N ASP A 78 -1.38 15.74 23.12
CA ASP A 78 -2.60 16.54 23.07
C ASP A 78 -2.75 17.34 21.76
N CYS A 79 -2.83 16.60 20.66
CA CYS A 79 -2.76 17.12 19.29
C CYS A 79 -3.67 16.35 18.34
N PHE A 80 -3.84 16.88 17.12
CA PHE A 80 -4.30 16.12 15.97
C PHE A 80 -3.15 15.85 15.02
N VAL A 81 -2.88 14.59 14.71
CA VAL A 81 -1.95 14.22 13.62
C VAL A 81 -2.72 14.27 12.31
N THR A 82 -2.33 15.17 11.41
CA THR A 82 -3.06 15.48 10.18
C THR A 82 -2.45 14.81 8.96
N ALA A 83 -1.17 14.45 9.01
CA ALA A 83 -0.51 13.67 7.98
C ALA A 83 0.53 12.72 8.55
N VAL A 84 0.76 11.61 7.85
CA VAL A 84 1.81 10.62 8.17
C VAL A 84 2.31 9.96 6.89
N GLN A 85 3.61 9.69 6.83
CA GLN A 85 4.25 8.88 5.78
C GLN A 85 5.41 8.09 6.40
N ALA A 86 5.64 6.86 5.92
CA ALA A 86 6.80 6.07 6.28
C ALA A 86 7.89 6.14 5.22
N ASN A 87 9.13 5.95 5.67
CA ASN A 87 10.30 5.72 4.85
C ASN A 87 11.19 4.65 5.53
N LEU A 88 12.09 4.07 4.77
CA LEU A 88 13.08 3.10 5.25
C LEU A 88 14.45 3.53 4.76
N MET A 89 15.42 3.64 5.67
CA MET A 89 16.74 4.20 5.37
C MET A 89 17.85 3.24 5.78
N TYR A 90 18.95 3.19 5.02
CA TYR A 90 20.19 2.59 5.49
C TYR A 90 20.95 3.53 6.43
N GLN A 91 22.02 3.03 7.04
CA GLN A 91 22.84 3.78 7.98
C GLN A 91 23.61 4.95 7.33
N ASP A 92 23.89 4.87 6.03
CA ASP A 92 24.52 5.93 5.25
C ASP A 92 23.55 7.07 4.86
N GLY A 93 22.26 6.93 5.21
CA GLY A 93 21.22 7.91 4.89
C GLY A 93 20.64 7.78 3.49
N SER A 94 20.96 6.72 2.74
CA SER A 94 20.26 6.36 1.51
C SER A 94 18.93 5.65 1.81
N GLU A 95 17.98 5.74 0.88
CA GLU A 95 16.70 5.04 0.97
C GLU A 95 16.92 3.54 0.74
N ALA A 96 16.34 2.72 1.62
CA ALA A 96 16.22 1.29 1.42
C ALA A 96 14.95 0.99 0.64
N ASN A 97 15.07 0.33 -0.51
CA ASN A 97 13.98 -0.11 -1.34
C ASN A 97 14.27 -1.48 -2.01
N VAL A 98 13.33 -1.96 -2.83
CA VAL A 98 13.40 -3.26 -3.50
C VAL A 98 14.65 -3.41 -4.38
N ASP A 99 15.11 -2.33 -5.00
CA ASP A 99 16.30 -2.33 -5.85
C ASP A 99 17.63 -2.31 -5.07
N THR A 100 17.64 -1.86 -3.82
CA THR A 100 18.83 -1.77 -2.97
C THR A 100 19.01 -2.92 -1.98
N GLY A 101 18.06 -3.85 -1.93
CA GLY A 101 18.19 -5.08 -1.16
C GLY A 101 17.25 -5.23 0.03
N ALA A 102 16.54 -4.17 0.44
CA ALA A 102 15.68 -4.20 1.63
C ALA A 102 14.51 -3.21 1.52
N TRP A 103 13.31 -3.61 1.92
CA TRP A 103 12.13 -2.76 1.76
C TRP A 103 11.10 -2.92 2.88
N LEU A 104 10.22 -1.93 2.95
CA LEU A 104 9.12 -1.87 3.91
C LEU A 104 7.94 -2.66 3.37
N HIS A 105 7.74 -3.91 3.77
CA HIS A 105 6.65 -4.72 3.22
C HIS A 105 5.30 -4.29 3.78
N HIS A 106 5.19 -4.20 5.10
CA HIS A 106 4.02 -3.65 5.80
C HIS A 106 4.42 -2.77 6.96
N ILE A 107 3.60 -1.77 7.27
CA ILE A 107 3.63 -1.02 8.51
C ILE A 107 2.22 -0.76 8.99
N VAL A 108 1.97 -0.95 10.29
CA VAL A 108 0.71 -0.66 10.94
C VAL A 108 0.97 0.10 12.24
N LEU A 109 0.35 1.26 12.37
CA LEU A 109 0.29 2.06 13.58
C LEU A 109 -1.02 1.75 14.29
N SER A 110 -0.96 1.34 15.55
CA SER A 110 -2.13 1.05 16.39
C SER A 110 -2.09 1.87 17.68
N GLY A 111 -3.24 2.36 18.14
CA GLY A 111 -3.37 3.27 19.27
C GLY A 111 -4.32 2.79 20.35
N SER A 112 -4.25 3.44 21.52
CA SER A 112 -5.17 3.25 22.64
C SER A 112 -6.35 4.25 22.62
N PRO A 113 -7.60 3.86 22.94
CA PRO A 113 -8.02 2.51 23.33
C PRO A 113 -7.85 1.50 22.19
N PHE A 114 -7.14 0.43 22.49
CA PHE A 114 -6.88 -0.67 21.58
C PHE A 114 -8.20 -1.40 21.31
N PRO A 115 -8.49 -1.83 20.07
CA PRO A 115 -7.60 -1.92 18.90
C PRO A 115 -7.80 -0.83 17.84
N GLY A 116 -7.74 0.46 18.20
CA GLY A 116 -7.82 1.53 17.20
C GLY A 116 -6.63 1.50 16.24
N MET A 117 -6.79 0.93 15.04
CA MET A 117 -5.79 1.08 13.98
C MET A 117 -5.79 2.54 13.53
N LEU A 118 -4.61 3.16 13.51
CA LEU A 118 -4.44 4.58 13.19
C LEU A 118 -4.06 4.76 11.73
N TRP A 119 -3.07 4.01 11.26
CA TRP A 119 -2.54 4.14 9.91
C TRP A 119 -1.82 2.88 9.47
N ALA A 120 -1.75 2.64 8.16
CA ALA A 120 -0.91 1.60 7.60
C ALA A 120 -0.50 1.89 6.16
N ALA A 121 0.63 1.33 5.79
CA ALA A 121 1.18 1.35 4.43
C ALA A 121 1.95 0.06 4.16
N GLY A 122 2.34 -0.13 2.91
CA GLY A 122 3.42 -1.06 2.55
C GLY A 122 4.54 -0.32 1.85
N ASN A 123 5.21 -0.99 0.92
CA ASN A 123 6.40 -0.44 0.30
C ASN A 123 6.13 0.79 -0.56
N GLU A 124 4.89 0.98 -0.98
CA GLU A 124 4.46 2.14 -1.76
C GLU A 124 4.56 3.44 -0.96
N ARG A 125 4.55 3.34 0.39
CA ARG A 125 4.77 4.47 1.31
C ARG A 125 3.91 5.70 0.97
N PRO A 126 2.60 5.55 0.69
CA PRO A 126 1.79 6.71 0.36
C PRO A 126 1.71 7.64 1.57
N ASN A 127 1.71 8.95 1.33
CA ASN A 127 1.31 9.86 2.39
C ASN A 127 -0.17 9.64 2.70
N LEU A 128 -0.53 9.74 3.97
CA LEU A 128 -1.87 10.09 4.41
C LEU A 128 -1.89 11.59 4.74
N ARG A 129 -2.90 12.31 4.27
CA ARG A 129 -3.24 13.66 4.73
C ARG A 129 -4.75 13.82 4.87
N LEU A 130 -5.20 14.28 6.03
CA LEU A 130 -6.62 14.37 6.39
C LEU A 130 -7.16 15.80 6.47
N ASN A 131 -6.27 16.79 6.34
CA ASN A 131 -6.60 18.21 6.43
C ASN A 131 -6.57 18.95 5.09
N THR A 132 -6.78 18.27 3.96
CA THR A 132 -6.75 18.91 2.62
C THR A 132 -7.97 19.77 2.33
N VAL A 133 -9.16 19.34 2.75
CA VAL A 133 -10.43 20.08 2.56
C VAL A 133 -11.16 20.29 3.87
N HIS A 134 -11.18 19.28 4.73
CA HIS A 134 -11.86 19.32 6.02
C HIS A 134 -10.85 19.33 7.18
N LYS A 135 -11.24 19.85 8.34
CA LYS A 135 -10.37 19.91 9.51
C LYS A 135 -10.43 18.61 10.32
N TYR A 136 -9.75 17.58 9.83
CA TYR A 136 -9.64 16.29 10.52
C TYR A 136 -8.20 15.87 10.74
N GLY A 137 -8.01 14.99 11.73
CA GLY A 137 -6.77 14.28 12.00
C GLY A 137 -7.00 13.15 13.00
N PHE A 138 -5.95 12.41 13.31
CA PHE A 138 -5.95 11.45 14.41
C PHE A 138 -5.88 12.20 15.73
N ASP A 139 -6.85 11.96 16.62
CA ASP A 139 -6.73 12.47 17.98
C ASP A 139 -5.61 11.71 18.72
N PHE A 140 -4.58 12.45 19.11
CA PHE A 140 -3.49 11.99 19.97
C PHE A 140 -3.62 12.68 21.32
N PRO A 141 -4.45 12.15 22.25
CA PRO A 141 -4.62 12.74 23.57
C PRO A 141 -3.33 12.64 24.39
N LYS A 142 -3.24 13.47 25.44
CA LYS A 142 -2.11 13.43 26.37
C LYS A 142 -1.90 12.02 26.94
N GLY A 143 -0.68 11.51 26.80
CA GLY A 143 -0.30 10.19 27.32
C GLY A 143 -0.75 9.01 26.46
N MET A 144 -1.28 9.26 25.25
CA MET A 144 -1.55 8.19 24.29
C MET A 144 -0.27 7.41 24.00
N LYS A 145 -0.37 6.09 24.10
CA LYS A 145 0.63 5.15 23.59
C LYS A 145 0.12 4.60 22.27
N PHE A 146 1.02 4.44 21.33
CA PHE A 146 0.77 3.73 20.09
C PHE A 146 1.87 2.69 19.87
N GLY A 147 1.59 1.66 19.08
CA GLY A 147 2.55 0.64 18.67
C GLY A 147 2.79 0.73 17.17
N ILE A 148 3.96 0.26 16.76
CA ILE A 148 4.30 0.07 15.34
C ILE A 148 4.58 -1.42 15.15
N ASN A 149 3.78 -2.06 14.29
CA ASN A 149 4.09 -3.39 13.75
C ASN A 149 4.60 -3.18 12.34
N VAL A 150 5.73 -3.80 12.02
CA VAL A 150 6.37 -3.66 10.72
C VAL A 150 6.78 -5.02 10.20
N ASP A 151 6.48 -5.26 8.94
CA ASP A 151 7.08 -6.35 8.16
C ASP A 151 8.16 -5.73 7.29
N LEU A 152 9.39 -6.22 7.45
CA LEU A 152 10.54 -5.81 6.66
C LEU A 152 11.07 -7.02 5.90
N MET A 153 11.45 -6.80 4.65
CA MET A 153 11.99 -7.85 3.78
C MET A 153 13.37 -7.45 3.27
N SER A 154 14.17 -8.47 3.02
CA SER A 154 15.46 -8.39 2.36
C SER A 154 15.49 -9.40 1.22
N ASN A 155 15.99 -9.00 0.05
CA ASN A 155 16.41 -9.88 -1.05
C ASN A 155 17.93 -9.79 -1.25
N ALA A 156 18.64 -9.19 -0.31
CA ALA A 156 20.09 -9.16 -0.32
C ALA A 156 20.66 -10.49 0.17
N MET A 157 21.83 -10.87 -0.37
CA MET A 157 22.59 -12.04 0.09
C MET A 157 23.40 -11.77 1.37
N GLN A 158 23.33 -10.55 1.88
CA GLN A 158 24.02 -10.10 3.08
C GLN A 158 23.04 -9.51 4.08
N GLU A 159 23.44 -9.51 5.35
CA GLU A 159 22.70 -8.79 6.38
C GLU A 159 22.58 -7.31 6.01
N LYS A 160 21.36 -6.77 6.11
CA LYS A 160 21.11 -5.33 5.95
C LYS A 160 20.68 -4.74 7.27
N THR A 161 21.14 -3.54 7.58
CA THR A 161 20.64 -2.77 8.74
C THR A 161 19.86 -1.56 8.22
N VAL A 162 18.59 -1.49 8.58
CA VAL A 162 17.67 -0.44 8.14
C VAL A 162 17.06 0.29 9.32
N THR A 163 16.68 1.53 9.13
CA THR A 163 16.01 2.39 10.09
C THR A 163 14.65 2.80 9.54
N LEU A 164 13.59 2.48 10.27
CA LEU A 164 12.26 3.00 9.99
C LEU A 164 12.22 4.49 10.32
N VAL A 165 11.72 5.29 9.38
CA VAL A 165 11.54 6.73 9.53
C VAL A 165 10.07 7.05 9.32
N LEU A 166 9.47 7.81 10.22
CA LEU A 166 8.11 8.32 10.07
C LEU A 166 8.13 9.84 10.04
N ASP A 167 7.55 10.41 8.99
CA ASP A 167 7.27 11.83 8.89
C ASP A 167 5.82 12.09 9.29
N PHE A 168 5.64 12.99 10.25
CA PHE A 168 4.34 13.41 10.73
C PHE A 168 4.11 14.89 10.46
N GLU A 169 2.86 15.25 10.22
CA GLU A 169 2.35 16.60 10.44
C GLU A 169 1.31 16.57 11.55
N TYR A 170 1.39 17.51 12.48
CA TYR A 170 0.40 17.61 13.55
C TYR A 170 0.08 19.06 13.93
N LEU A 171 -1.06 19.23 14.60
CA LEU A 171 -1.50 20.48 15.21
C LEU A 171 -1.75 20.26 16.70
N PRO A 172 -1.10 21.02 17.60
CA PRO A 172 -1.49 21.06 19.01
C PRO A 172 -2.97 21.42 19.15
N LYS A 173 -3.70 20.78 20.07
CA LYS A 173 -5.14 21.07 20.24
C LYS A 173 -5.44 22.52 20.58
N SER A 174 -4.52 23.21 21.25
CA SER A 174 -4.62 24.66 21.51
C SER A 174 -4.74 25.50 20.24
N ASN A 175 -4.24 24.99 19.11
CA ASN A 175 -4.20 25.68 17.82
C ASN A 175 -5.13 25.03 16.78
N ALA A 176 -5.76 23.89 17.11
CA ALA A 176 -6.56 23.10 16.18
C ALA A 176 -8.05 23.50 16.19
N THR A 177 -8.35 24.80 16.05
CA THR A 177 -9.73 25.29 16.09
C THR A 177 -10.58 24.67 14.98
N GLY A 178 -11.64 23.96 15.38
CA GLY A 178 -12.59 23.29 14.49
C GLY A 178 -12.15 21.90 14.03
N TYR A 179 -11.02 21.39 14.51
CA TYR A 179 -10.58 20.04 14.18
C TYR A 179 -11.39 18.96 14.91
N LYS A 180 -11.63 17.85 14.21
CA LYS A 180 -12.29 16.65 14.73
C LYS A 180 -11.42 15.41 14.52
N ALA A 181 -11.65 14.40 15.37
CA ALA A 181 -11.02 13.10 15.23
C ALA A 181 -11.59 12.35 14.01
N SER A 182 -10.73 11.83 13.15
CA SER A 182 -11.09 10.79 12.19
C SER A 182 -10.76 9.41 12.76
N TYR A 183 -11.39 8.38 12.24
CA TYR A 183 -10.95 7.00 12.48
C TYR A 183 -10.85 6.22 11.17
N MET A 184 -10.03 5.18 11.18
CA MET A 184 -9.79 4.32 10.02
C MET A 184 -10.70 3.09 10.09
N HIS A 185 -11.34 2.76 8.97
CA HIS A 185 -11.93 1.45 8.74
C HIS A 185 -11.02 0.62 7.83
N TRP A 186 -10.77 -0.62 8.24
CA TRP A 186 -9.89 -1.56 7.55
C TRP A 186 -10.71 -2.60 6.79
N ASN A 187 -10.63 -2.57 5.45
CA ASN A 187 -11.21 -3.60 4.60
C ASN A 187 -10.09 -4.50 4.08
N SER A 188 -10.25 -5.81 4.15
CA SER A 188 -9.26 -6.76 3.64
C SER A 188 -9.93 -7.98 3.00
N ILE A 189 -9.32 -8.47 1.92
CA ILE A 189 -9.69 -9.76 1.29
C ILE A 189 -9.04 -10.97 2.00
N GLY A 190 -8.30 -10.73 3.08
CA GLY A 190 -7.46 -11.73 3.74
C GLY A 190 -6.19 -12.02 2.94
N SER A 191 -5.74 -13.27 2.98
CA SER A 191 -4.52 -13.75 2.34
C SER A 191 -4.79 -14.92 1.40
N PRO A 192 -5.60 -14.74 0.33
CA PRO A 192 -5.85 -15.83 -0.62
C PRO A 192 -4.57 -16.23 -1.34
N LYS A 193 -4.46 -17.51 -1.73
CA LYS A 193 -3.34 -17.99 -2.54
C LYS A 193 -3.25 -17.22 -3.86
N ALA A 194 -2.03 -16.88 -4.27
CA ALA A 194 -1.78 -16.35 -5.60
C ALA A 194 -2.14 -17.36 -6.69
N LYS A 195 -2.50 -16.84 -7.85
CA LYS A 195 -2.86 -17.62 -9.03
C LYS A 195 -2.56 -16.82 -10.28
N GLU A 196 -2.42 -17.51 -11.40
CA GLU A 196 -2.20 -16.87 -12.70
C GLU A 196 -3.47 -16.26 -13.28
N GLY A 197 -3.29 -15.37 -14.27
CA GLY A 197 -4.38 -14.78 -15.06
C GLY A 197 -5.00 -13.52 -14.45
N VAL A 198 -6.28 -13.29 -14.75
CA VAL A 198 -7.06 -12.12 -14.33
C VAL A 198 -8.17 -12.55 -13.38
N TYR A 199 -8.25 -11.92 -12.21
CA TYR A 199 -9.20 -12.31 -11.19
C TYR A 199 -9.45 -11.19 -10.17
N SER A 200 -10.51 -11.36 -9.37
CA SER A 200 -10.83 -10.46 -8.27
C SER A 200 -11.22 -11.22 -7.01
N PHE A 201 -11.14 -10.51 -5.87
CA PHE A 201 -11.68 -10.95 -4.59
C PHE A 201 -12.54 -9.85 -4.00
N THR A 202 -13.56 -10.26 -3.24
CA THR A 202 -14.46 -9.35 -2.53
C THR A 202 -14.31 -9.60 -1.04
N ALA A 203 -14.11 -8.53 -0.27
CA ALA A 203 -14.11 -8.63 1.19
C ALA A 203 -15.53 -8.75 1.74
N ALA A 204 -15.64 -9.10 3.02
CA ALA A 204 -16.92 -9.06 3.72
C ALA A 204 -17.50 -7.64 3.70
N ASN A 205 -18.81 -7.54 3.50
CA ASN A 205 -19.51 -6.27 3.61
C ASN A 205 -19.42 -5.72 5.04
N TRP A 206 -19.27 -4.40 5.16
CA TRP A 206 -19.37 -3.70 6.44
C TRP A 206 -20.55 -2.73 6.40
N THR A 207 -21.45 -2.84 7.39
CA THR A 207 -22.53 -1.86 7.58
C THR A 207 -22.03 -0.74 8.48
N SER A 208 -22.09 0.49 7.96
CA SER A 208 -21.58 1.65 8.68
C SER A 208 -22.30 1.89 9.99
N THR A 209 -21.52 2.05 11.06
CA THR A 209 -22.02 2.41 12.39
C THR A 209 -22.07 3.91 12.62
N VAL A 210 -21.53 4.71 11.70
CA VAL A 210 -21.47 6.19 11.78
C VAL A 210 -21.98 6.86 10.52
N SER A 211 -22.31 8.14 10.65
CA SER A 211 -22.42 9.06 9.52
C SER A 211 -21.21 9.99 9.50
N GLY A 212 -20.71 10.35 8.32
CA GLY A 212 -19.47 11.11 8.20
C GLY A 212 -19.07 11.45 6.77
N GLN A 213 -17.98 12.22 6.68
CA GLN A 213 -17.25 12.49 5.44
C GLN A 213 -16.26 11.35 5.15
N LEU A 214 -16.16 10.95 3.89
CA LEU A 214 -15.15 10.02 3.40
C LEU A 214 -13.90 10.82 3.01
N LEU A 215 -12.98 10.95 3.96
CA LEU A 215 -11.85 11.88 3.88
C LEU A 215 -10.76 11.39 2.93
N TYR A 216 -10.43 10.10 3.07
CA TYR A 216 -9.27 9.51 2.40
C TYR A 216 -9.49 8.01 2.24
N ALA A 217 -9.19 7.45 1.08
CA ALA A 217 -9.12 6.00 0.89
C ALA A 217 -7.97 5.61 -0.03
N ILE A 218 -7.29 4.53 0.34
CA ILE A 218 -6.17 4.01 -0.45
C ILE A 218 -6.09 2.49 -0.39
N GLY A 219 -5.82 1.86 -1.53
CA GLY A 219 -5.59 0.43 -1.70
C GLY A 219 -4.12 0.06 -1.46
N HIS A 220 -3.86 -1.15 -0.98
CA HIS A 220 -2.52 -1.70 -0.83
C HIS A 220 -2.63 -3.16 -1.18
N MET A 221 -1.79 -3.55 -2.13
CA MET A 221 -1.90 -4.81 -2.81
C MET A 221 -0.50 -5.39 -2.97
N HIS A 222 -0.38 -6.71 -2.93
CA HIS A 222 0.81 -7.36 -3.46
C HIS A 222 0.86 -7.20 -5.00
N ASP A 223 2.05 -7.43 -5.56
CA ASP A 223 2.24 -7.36 -7.01
C ASP A 223 1.32 -8.35 -7.76
N GLY A 224 1.02 -8.02 -9.02
CA GLY A 224 -0.13 -8.56 -9.76
C GLY A 224 -1.41 -7.74 -9.54
N GLY A 225 -1.49 -6.94 -8.47
CA GLY A 225 -2.60 -6.05 -8.19
C GLY A 225 -2.74 -4.93 -9.24
N THR A 226 -3.97 -4.62 -9.64
CA THR A 226 -4.24 -3.57 -10.64
C THR A 226 -5.02 -2.41 -10.06
N ASN A 227 -6.03 -2.69 -9.24
CA ASN A 227 -6.80 -1.68 -8.55
C ASN A 227 -7.61 -2.29 -7.40
N SER A 228 -7.93 -1.41 -6.46
CA SER A 228 -8.80 -1.63 -5.32
C SER A 228 -10.05 -0.77 -5.48
N ARG A 229 -11.25 -1.35 -5.37
CA ARG A 229 -12.52 -0.63 -5.55
C ARG A 229 -13.32 -0.59 -4.26
N LEU A 230 -13.86 0.58 -3.96
CA LEU A 230 -14.77 0.81 -2.84
C LEU A 230 -16.16 1.11 -3.34
N TYR A 231 -17.15 0.44 -2.75
CA TYR A 231 -18.55 0.68 -3.01
C TYR A 231 -19.27 1.08 -1.74
N ILE A 232 -20.18 2.05 -1.86
CA ILE A 232 -21.17 2.40 -0.84
C ILE A 232 -22.55 2.16 -1.45
N ASN A 233 -23.34 1.26 -0.85
CA ASN A 233 -24.66 0.86 -1.36
C ASN A 233 -24.62 0.46 -2.85
N ASN A 234 -23.63 -0.36 -3.22
CA ASN A 234 -23.36 -0.84 -4.58
C ASN A 234 -22.93 0.23 -5.61
N LYS A 235 -22.77 1.50 -5.21
CA LYS A 235 -22.17 2.53 -6.05
C LYS A 235 -20.67 2.60 -5.81
N GLU A 236 -19.86 2.46 -6.87
CA GLU A 236 -18.42 2.68 -6.79
C GLU A 236 -18.13 4.15 -6.46
N VAL A 237 -17.40 4.39 -5.37
CA VAL A 237 -17.07 5.74 -4.89
C VAL A 237 -15.57 6.05 -4.94
N CYS A 238 -14.73 5.02 -5.02
CA CYS A 238 -13.28 5.15 -5.07
C CYS A 238 -12.67 3.97 -5.81
N ARG A 239 -11.69 4.23 -6.68
CA ARG A 239 -10.87 3.23 -7.35
C ARG A 239 -9.40 3.58 -7.21
N SER A 240 -8.76 3.00 -6.22
CA SER A 240 -7.32 3.13 -6.00
C SER A 240 -6.57 2.26 -7.02
N VAL A 241 -6.03 2.86 -8.07
CA VAL A 241 -5.26 2.18 -9.12
C VAL A 241 -3.84 1.91 -8.64
N MET A 242 -3.33 0.69 -8.83
CA MET A 242 -1.94 0.36 -8.52
C MET A 242 -1.03 0.85 -9.64
N ILE A 243 -0.08 1.72 -9.29
CA ILE A 243 0.85 2.35 -10.21
C ILE A 243 2.22 1.72 -9.98
N TYR A 244 2.74 1.08 -11.04
CA TYR A 244 4.02 0.41 -11.04
C TYR A 244 5.11 1.37 -11.47
N ASN A 245 6.25 1.36 -10.76
CA ASN A 245 7.46 2.07 -11.15
C ASN A 245 7.25 3.57 -11.50
N ALA A 246 6.31 4.25 -10.84
CA ALA A 246 6.16 5.70 -10.97
C ALA A 246 7.21 6.47 -10.16
N ARG A 247 7.96 5.78 -9.30
CA ARG A 247 9.08 6.32 -8.54
C ARG A 247 10.35 5.54 -8.83
N PRO A 248 11.53 6.18 -8.74
CA PRO A 248 12.80 5.47 -8.68
C PRO A 248 12.78 4.42 -7.58
N HIS A 249 13.63 3.40 -7.73
CA HIS A 249 13.85 2.36 -6.72
C HIS A 249 12.76 1.27 -6.59
N TYR A 250 11.74 1.27 -7.45
CA TYR A 250 10.69 0.23 -7.51
C TYR A 250 10.85 -0.74 -8.69
N THR A 251 12.07 -0.85 -9.20
CA THR A 251 12.42 -1.75 -10.29
C THR A 251 13.65 -2.56 -9.90
N VAL A 252 13.53 -3.88 -9.92
CA VAL A 252 14.68 -4.78 -9.77
C VAL A 252 15.20 -5.13 -11.16
N THR A 253 16.47 -4.80 -11.40
CA THR A 253 17.19 -5.19 -12.61
C THR A 253 18.17 -6.30 -12.28
N LYS A 254 18.58 -7.09 -13.28
CA LYS A 254 19.67 -8.07 -13.11
C LYS A 254 20.95 -7.46 -12.54
N GLU A 255 21.25 -6.21 -12.92
CA GLU A 255 22.41 -5.48 -12.42
C GLU A 255 22.31 -5.18 -10.93
N ASN A 256 21.19 -4.63 -10.47
CA ASN A 256 21.00 -4.32 -9.06
C ASN A 256 20.86 -5.59 -8.22
N GLN A 257 20.22 -6.63 -8.78
CA GLN A 257 20.20 -7.95 -8.16
C GLN A 257 21.61 -8.52 -8.00
N ALA A 258 22.46 -8.44 -9.03
CA ALA A 258 23.85 -8.86 -8.95
C ALA A 258 24.63 -8.05 -7.91
N LYS A 259 24.46 -6.71 -7.84
CA LYS A 259 25.07 -5.88 -6.78
C LYS A 259 24.62 -6.28 -5.38
N ASN A 260 23.35 -6.68 -5.24
CA ASN A 260 22.82 -7.21 -3.98
C ASN A 260 23.41 -8.60 -3.63
N MET A 261 24.00 -9.30 -4.60
CA MET A 261 24.75 -10.55 -4.44
C MET A 261 26.27 -10.34 -4.31
N GLU A 262 26.86 -9.26 -4.83
CA GLU A 262 28.31 -9.10 -5.00
C GLU A 262 29.15 -9.06 -3.71
N GLY A 263 28.57 -8.87 -2.52
CA GLY A 263 29.31 -9.02 -1.26
C GLY A 263 29.06 -10.34 -0.51
N SER A 264 28.38 -11.32 -1.13
CA SER A 264 28.55 -12.71 -0.72
C SER A 264 29.84 -13.24 -1.34
N GLU A 265 30.99 -12.68 -0.95
CA GLU A 265 32.25 -13.35 -1.23
C GLU A 265 32.13 -14.74 -0.60
N MET A 266 32.30 -15.79 -1.42
CA MET A 266 32.46 -17.17 -0.98
C MET A 266 33.81 -17.34 -0.25
N GLY A 267 34.17 -16.40 0.63
CA GLY A 267 35.41 -16.33 1.40
C GLY A 267 35.56 -17.42 2.45
N GLY A 268 34.82 -18.53 2.32
CA GLY A 268 34.92 -19.73 3.15
C GLY A 268 35.42 -20.97 2.40
N MET A 269 35.74 -20.89 1.10
CA MET A 269 36.25 -22.05 0.35
C MET A 269 37.77 -22.18 0.31
N GLU A 270 38.54 -21.31 0.97
CA GLU A 270 40.01 -21.44 1.08
C GLU A 270 40.47 -22.55 2.06
N GLY A 271 39.57 -23.39 2.56
CA GLY A 271 39.88 -24.44 3.54
C GLY A 271 39.54 -25.88 3.13
N MET A 272 39.11 -26.15 1.90
CA MET A 272 38.74 -27.51 1.45
C MET A 272 39.86 -28.28 0.73
N GLU A 273 41.08 -27.75 0.69
CA GLU A 273 42.28 -28.54 0.34
C GLU A 273 42.68 -29.42 1.54
N GLY A 274 41.97 -30.54 1.77
CA GLY A 274 42.36 -31.47 2.83
C GLY A 274 41.42 -32.63 3.16
N MET A 275 40.26 -32.78 2.53
CA MET A 275 39.33 -33.90 2.80
C MET A 275 39.48 -35.08 1.82
N GLU A 276 40.72 -35.52 1.59
CA GLU A 276 40.97 -36.88 1.09
C GLU A 276 40.96 -37.85 2.29
N GLY A 277 39.91 -38.67 2.42
CA GLY A 277 40.01 -39.92 3.20
C GLY A 277 39.06 -40.15 4.38
N MET A 278 37.83 -39.63 4.40
CA MET A 278 36.83 -40.17 5.35
C MET A 278 36.09 -41.36 4.74
N GLU A 279 36.53 -42.56 5.12
CA GLU A 279 35.79 -43.81 4.92
C GLU A 279 34.54 -43.79 5.82
N HIS A 280 33.39 -44.11 5.22
CA HIS A 280 32.11 -44.26 5.91
C HIS A 280 32.11 -45.59 6.68
N GLU A 281 32.10 -45.53 8.01
CA GLU A 281 31.66 -46.66 8.85
C GLU A 281 30.17 -46.52 9.16
N ASP A 282 29.44 -47.60 8.89
CA ASP A 282 28.01 -47.77 9.09
C ASP A 282 27.65 -47.68 10.59
N ALA A 283 26.76 -46.74 10.92
CA ALA A 283 26.11 -46.68 12.23
C ALA A 283 24.59 -46.77 12.06
N GLU A 284 24.08 -47.98 12.26
CA GLU A 284 22.65 -48.24 12.48
C GLU A 284 22.24 -47.71 13.87
N GLY A 285 21.21 -46.88 13.94
CA GLY A 285 20.70 -46.35 15.21
C GLY A 285 19.45 -45.48 15.05
N GLU A 286 18.32 -46.05 15.42
CA GLU A 286 16.96 -45.51 15.49
C GLU A 286 16.82 -44.06 16.01
N THR A 287 15.94 -43.27 15.38
CA THR A 287 14.67 -42.80 15.99
C THR A 287 13.86 -41.92 15.02
N ASP A 288 12.61 -42.33 14.85
CA ASP A 288 11.60 -41.81 13.93
C ASP A 288 10.97 -40.52 14.46
N HIS A 289 11.36 -39.39 13.86
CA HIS A 289 10.64 -38.13 13.91
C HIS A 289 10.46 -37.61 12.48
N GLY A 290 9.28 -37.87 11.92
CA GLY A 290 8.87 -37.49 10.57
C GLY A 290 8.88 -35.99 10.32
N HIS A 291 10.02 -35.48 9.84
CA HIS A 291 10.06 -34.31 8.97
C HIS A 291 10.01 -34.81 7.53
N ALA A 292 8.90 -34.51 6.84
CA ALA A 292 8.77 -34.78 5.42
C ALA A 292 9.79 -33.92 4.65
N ALA A 293 10.96 -34.49 4.40
CA ALA A 293 11.93 -33.98 3.45
C ALA A 293 11.34 -34.18 2.04
N GLY A 294 10.65 -33.15 1.56
CA GLY A 294 10.27 -33.04 0.16
C GLY A 294 11.54 -32.93 -0.68
N SER A 295 11.90 -34.02 -1.34
CA SER A 295 12.92 -34.04 -2.39
C SER A 295 12.46 -33.13 -3.52
N ALA A 296 12.99 -31.91 -3.57
CA ALA A 296 12.79 -30.97 -4.67
C ALA A 296 13.53 -31.50 -5.90
N SER A 297 12.81 -32.19 -6.77
CA SER A 297 13.28 -32.52 -8.12
C SER A 297 13.62 -31.22 -8.86
N GLY A 298 14.89 -31.06 -9.25
CA GLY A 298 15.44 -29.88 -9.90
C GLY A 298 14.88 -29.60 -11.30
N GLY A 299 13.63 -29.16 -11.37
CA GLY A 299 13.14 -28.41 -12.52
C GLY A 299 13.85 -27.07 -12.55
N GLU A 300 14.58 -26.78 -13.62
CA GLU A 300 15.14 -25.44 -13.86
C GLU A 300 13.99 -24.42 -13.80
N ALA A 301 14.06 -23.51 -12.84
CA ALA A 301 13.08 -22.43 -12.72
C ALA A 301 13.09 -21.63 -14.04
N PRO A 302 11.92 -21.23 -14.57
CA PRO A 302 11.84 -20.42 -15.78
C PRO A 302 12.70 -19.15 -15.61
N PRO A 303 13.35 -18.67 -16.69
CA PRO A 303 14.21 -17.51 -16.60
C PRO A 303 13.40 -16.29 -16.14
N ALA A 304 13.84 -15.68 -15.04
CA ALA A 304 13.21 -14.49 -14.50
C ALA A 304 13.16 -13.38 -15.58
N PRO A 305 12.07 -12.59 -15.63
CA PRO A 305 11.97 -11.45 -16.55
C PRO A 305 13.18 -10.52 -16.36
N ALA A 306 13.60 -9.87 -17.45
CA ALA A 306 14.79 -9.01 -17.42
C ALA A 306 14.66 -7.82 -16.45
N VAL A 307 13.42 -7.45 -16.11
CA VAL A 307 13.06 -6.35 -15.22
C VAL A 307 11.82 -6.76 -14.42
N GLU A 308 11.88 -6.66 -13.11
CA GLU A 308 10.74 -6.86 -12.21
C GLU A 308 10.25 -5.49 -11.73
N TRP A 309 8.95 -5.22 -11.92
CA TRP A 309 8.32 -3.98 -11.50
C TRP A 309 7.49 -4.23 -10.26
N HIS A 310 7.67 -3.36 -9.27
CA HIS A 310 6.85 -3.34 -8.06
C HIS A 310 5.88 -2.16 -8.08
N ILE A 311 4.76 -2.31 -7.37
CA ILE A 311 3.84 -1.19 -7.11
C ILE A 311 4.63 -0.11 -6.35
N SER A 312 4.72 1.09 -6.93
CA SER A 312 5.35 2.23 -6.28
C SER A 312 4.35 3.12 -5.58
N ASP A 313 3.12 3.17 -6.08
CA ASP A 313 2.07 4.03 -5.56
C ASP A 313 0.68 3.43 -5.79
N PRO A 314 -0.16 3.36 -4.77
CA PRO A 314 -1.60 3.26 -4.96
C PRO A 314 -2.18 4.64 -5.22
N GLY A 315 -3.12 4.72 -6.15
CA GLY A 315 -3.80 5.96 -6.45
C GLY A 315 -4.77 6.37 -5.35
N LEU A 316 -4.76 7.65 -5.02
CA LEU A 316 -5.43 8.17 -3.84
C LEU A 316 -6.85 8.70 -4.12
N CYS A 317 -7.81 8.33 -3.27
CA CYS A 317 -9.13 8.95 -3.21
C CYS A 317 -9.21 9.92 -2.02
N GLU A 318 -9.47 11.20 -2.27
CA GLU A 318 -9.65 12.21 -1.21
C GLU A 318 -11.03 12.84 -1.31
N ASN A 319 -11.64 13.14 -0.16
CA ASN A 319 -12.89 13.88 -0.02
C ASN A 319 -13.97 13.42 -1.02
N PHE A 320 -14.14 12.10 -1.12
CA PHE A 320 -14.81 11.45 -2.25
C PHE A 320 -16.29 11.10 -1.95
N GLY A 321 -16.86 11.74 -0.94
CA GLY A 321 -18.29 11.67 -0.63
C GLY A 321 -18.58 11.58 0.85
N THR A 322 -19.78 11.09 1.15
CA THR A 322 -20.27 10.87 2.51
C THR A 322 -20.71 9.44 2.71
N ILE A 323 -20.79 9.03 3.98
CA ILE A 323 -21.36 7.75 4.39
C ILE A 323 -22.38 8.02 5.49
N LYS A 324 -23.47 7.26 5.52
CA LYS A 324 -24.49 7.31 6.55
C LYS A 324 -24.47 6.05 7.39
N LYS A 325 -24.87 6.16 8.65
CA LYS A 325 -25.14 4.99 9.49
C LYS A 325 -26.17 4.10 8.79
N GLY A 326 -25.84 2.82 8.63
CA GLY A 326 -26.64 1.84 7.91
C GLY A 326 -26.26 1.63 6.45
N ASP A 327 -25.45 2.52 5.84
CA ASP A 327 -24.90 2.28 4.51
C ASP A 327 -24.00 1.05 4.51
N VAL A 328 -23.99 0.30 3.41
CA VAL A 328 -23.15 -0.89 3.25
C VAL A 328 -21.92 -0.53 2.42
N MET A 329 -20.75 -0.69 3.04
CA MET A 329 -19.45 -0.61 2.40
C MET A 329 -19.02 -1.99 1.91
N ARG A 330 -18.50 -2.03 0.67
CA ARG A 330 -17.96 -3.25 0.06
C ARG A 330 -16.65 -2.92 -0.63
N TYR A 331 -15.67 -3.82 -0.48
CA TYR A 331 -14.33 -3.68 -1.03
C TYR A 331 -14.01 -4.83 -1.99
N GLU A 332 -13.40 -4.50 -3.13
CA GLU A 332 -12.88 -5.48 -4.08
C GLU A 332 -11.42 -5.19 -4.42
N ALA A 333 -10.66 -6.26 -4.64
CA ALA A 333 -9.28 -6.23 -5.10
C ALA A 333 -9.18 -6.95 -6.45
N GLU A 334 -8.61 -6.29 -7.46
CA GLU A 334 -8.46 -6.83 -8.81
C GLU A 334 -7.01 -7.08 -9.16
N TYR A 335 -6.73 -8.23 -9.76
CA TYR A 335 -5.39 -8.68 -10.14
C TYR A 335 -5.33 -9.06 -11.62
N ASN A 336 -4.15 -8.90 -12.21
CA ASN A 336 -3.81 -9.32 -13.56
C ASN A 336 -2.34 -9.78 -13.58
N ALA A 337 -2.12 -11.03 -13.16
CA ALA A 337 -0.80 -11.67 -13.11
C ALA A 337 -0.18 -11.85 -14.52
N THR A 338 -1.00 -11.82 -15.57
CA THR A 338 -0.53 -11.82 -16.97
C THR A 338 0.10 -10.48 -17.37
N LYS A 339 -0.28 -9.38 -16.72
CA LYS A 339 0.21 -8.04 -17.02
C LYS A 339 1.35 -7.62 -16.08
N TYR A 340 1.23 -7.93 -14.80
CA TYR A 340 2.21 -7.59 -13.77
C TYR A 340 2.60 -8.87 -13.04
N GLY A 341 3.90 -9.07 -12.82
CA GLY A 341 4.39 -10.25 -12.11
C GLY A 341 3.80 -10.34 -10.71
N LEU A 342 3.64 -11.57 -10.22
CA LEU A 342 3.28 -11.82 -8.82
C LEU A 342 4.50 -11.54 -7.94
N MET A 343 4.23 -11.09 -6.70
CA MET A 343 5.27 -10.97 -5.69
C MET A 343 5.82 -12.35 -5.36
N MET A 344 7.13 -12.50 -5.37
CA MET A 344 7.81 -13.77 -5.12
C MET A 344 8.56 -13.71 -3.79
N HIS A 345 8.48 -14.80 -3.01
CA HIS A 345 9.26 -14.99 -1.80
C HIS A 345 9.79 -16.43 -1.77
N ASP A 346 11.11 -16.59 -1.59
CA ASP A 346 11.78 -17.90 -1.63
C ASP A 346 11.50 -18.73 -2.89
N GLY A 347 11.35 -18.06 -4.03
CA GLY A 347 11.08 -18.70 -5.33
C GLY A 347 9.62 -19.09 -5.56
N GLU A 348 8.74 -18.87 -4.59
CA GLU A 348 7.31 -19.17 -4.67
C GLU A 348 6.46 -17.89 -4.71
N PRO A 349 5.31 -17.88 -5.40
CA PRO A 349 4.40 -16.74 -5.34
C PRO A 349 3.86 -16.53 -3.92
N GLU A 350 4.01 -15.31 -3.41
CA GLU A 350 3.49 -14.97 -2.10
C GLU A 350 1.95 -15.00 -2.10
N ALA A 351 1.34 -15.37 -0.97
CA ALA A 351 -0.09 -15.18 -0.79
C ALA A 351 -0.45 -13.72 -1.08
N LEU A 352 -1.57 -13.51 -1.76
CA LEU A 352 -1.96 -12.16 -2.15
C LEU A 352 -2.45 -11.40 -0.93
N MET A 353 -2.15 -10.11 -0.87
CA MET A 353 -2.81 -9.20 0.04
C MET A 353 -3.56 -8.15 -0.76
N GLY A 354 -4.78 -7.84 -0.33
CA GLY A 354 -5.49 -6.65 -0.77
C GLY A 354 -6.21 -6.03 0.42
N ASN A 355 -5.84 -4.81 0.78
CA ASN A 355 -6.58 -4.04 1.76
C ASN A 355 -6.88 -2.63 1.27
N MET A 356 -7.93 -2.05 1.83
CA MET A 356 -8.25 -0.65 1.65
C MET A 356 -8.51 0.01 3.00
N ARG A 357 -7.79 1.09 3.25
CA ARG A 357 -7.93 1.91 4.45
C ARG A 357 -8.82 3.07 4.11
N VAL A 358 -9.95 3.21 4.82
CA VAL A 358 -10.93 4.27 4.60
C VAL A 358 -11.00 5.12 5.85
N TYR A 359 -10.67 6.41 5.73
CA TYR A 359 -10.73 7.36 6.83
C TYR A 359 -12.05 8.09 6.80
N ILE A 360 -12.78 8.00 7.90
CA ILE A 360 -14.10 8.59 8.06
C ILE A 360 -13.99 9.71 9.09
N GLY A 361 -14.41 10.91 8.69
CA GLY A 361 -14.61 12.05 9.57
C GLY A 361 -16.05 12.08 10.04
N PRO A 362 -16.38 11.59 11.25
CA PRO A 362 -17.76 11.60 11.74
C PRO A 362 -18.33 13.03 11.81
N GLU A 363 -19.64 13.14 11.57
CA GLU A 363 -20.40 14.39 11.67
C GLU A 363 -20.49 14.94 13.10
#